data_AF-A0A5W0JRR5-F1
#
_entry.id   AF-A0A5W0JRR5-F1
#
_cell.length_a   1.000
_cell.length_b   1.000
_cell.length_c   1.000
_cell.angle_alpha   90.00
_cell.angle_beta   90.00
_cell.angle_gamma   90.00
#
_symmetry.space_group_name_H-M   'P 1'
#
loop_
_entity.id
_entity.type
_entity.pdbx_description
1 polymer ?
#
loop_
_entity_poly.entity_id
_entity_poly.type
_entity_poly.pdbx_seq_one_letter_code
_entity_poly.pdbx_strand_id
1 'polypeptide(L)'
;DNHALTVRLRIKNTTEGCIHYVVSVYDPNVTNDKIRIMSESKEDIKHYSLMDFMNVDYSLLKWSNDHVINQSVAIIPALPKEQLLMLKGTVDEITPPLSPATMNLLMAIGQNHQLKQLMIQLQKMPELHRTEMLTAYNSINLPGLYLAINYGNADIVETIFNSLSEPGYEGLLSKKNLMHILEAKDKNGFSGLFLAISRKDKNVVTSILNALPKLAATHHLDNEQVYKFLSA
;
A
#
# COMPACT_ATOMS: atom_id res chain seq x y z
N ASP A 1 13.22 27.40 -1.53
CA ASP A 1 12.29 27.36 -2.66
C ASP A 1 11.83 25.94 -2.90
N ASN A 2 10.59 25.62 -2.51
CA ASN A 2 10.01 24.30 -2.73
C ASN A 2 9.17 24.37 -4.01
N HIS A 3 9.68 23.80 -5.09
CA HIS A 3 8.94 23.63 -6.33
C HIS A 3 8.27 22.26 -6.33
N ALA A 4 6.97 22.21 -6.58
CA ALA A 4 6.17 20.98 -6.54
C ALA A 4 5.42 20.78 -7.85
N LEU A 5 5.68 19.67 -8.55
CA LEU A 5 4.98 19.30 -9.79
C LEU A 5 4.36 17.91 -9.66
N THR A 6 3.34 17.63 -10.47
CA THR A 6 2.70 16.30 -10.53
C THR A 6 2.82 15.73 -11.94
N VAL A 7 3.38 14.52 -12.04
CA VAL A 7 3.38 13.71 -13.26
C VAL A 7 2.41 12.55 -13.09
N ARG A 8 1.59 12.28 -14.10
CA ARG A 8 0.64 11.15 -14.09
C ARG A 8 0.69 10.39 -15.40
N LEU A 9 0.93 9.09 -15.33
CA LEU A 9 0.70 8.14 -16.41
C LEU A 9 -0.64 7.40 -16.17
N ARG A 10 -1.49 7.33 -17.19
CA ARG A 10 -2.74 6.58 -17.17
C ARG A 10 -2.83 5.71 -18.42
N ILE A 11 -3.11 4.43 -18.23
CA ILE A 11 -3.42 3.48 -19.31
C ILE A 11 -4.95 3.36 -19.37
N LYS A 12 -5.53 3.62 -20.54
CA LYS A 12 -6.98 3.56 -20.77
C LYS A 12 -7.28 2.52 -21.83
N ASN A 13 -8.26 1.67 -21.59
CA ASN A 13 -8.84 0.83 -22.62
C ASN A 13 -10.08 1.55 -23.18
N THR A 14 -10.15 1.73 -24.50
CA THR A 14 -11.36 2.27 -25.15
C THR A 14 -12.42 1.19 -25.30
N THR A 15 -13.64 1.61 -25.58
CA THR A 15 -14.76 0.73 -25.96
C THR A 15 -14.48 -0.12 -27.20
N GLU A 16 -13.50 0.29 -28.01
CA GLU A 16 -13.05 -0.38 -29.23
C GLU A 16 -11.86 -1.33 -28.98
N GLY A 17 -11.40 -1.46 -27.73
CA GLY A 17 -10.28 -2.34 -27.36
C GLY A 17 -8.89 -1.73 -27.53
N CYS A 18 -8.79 -0.46 -27.92
CA CYS A 18 -7.51 0.24 -28.04
C CYS A 18 -6.96 0.61 -26.67
N ILE A 19 -5.64 0.51 -26.50
CA ILE A 19 -4.94 0.93 -25.29
C ILE A 19 -4.34 2.31 -25.54
N HIS A 20 -4.85 3.33 -24.84
CA HIS A 20 -4.24 4.66 -24.82
C HIS A 20 -3.38 4.84 -23.57
N TYR A 21 -2.11 5.14 -23.80
CA TYR A 21 -1.19 5.63 -22.79
C TYR A 21 -1.29 7.16 -22.74
N VAL A 22 -1.56 7.71 -21.56
CA VAL A 22 -1.79 9.14 -21.36
C VAL A 22 -0.84 9.65 -20.29
N VAL A 23 0.07 10.54 -20.66
CA VAL A 23 0.93 11.25 -19.70
C VAL A 23 0.40 12.66 -19.52
N SER A 24 0.31 13.13 -18.27
CA SER A 24 0.01 14.52 -17.98
C SER A 24 0.92 15.06 -16.90
N VAL A 25 1.44 16.26 -17.14
CA VAL A 25 2.26 17.04 -16.20
C VAL A 25 1.48 18.29 -15.81
N TYR A 26 1.47 18.57 -14.52
CA TYR A 26 0.87 19.77 -13.95
C TYR A 26 1.88 20.41 -13.00
N ASP A 27 2.22 21.66 -13.26
CA ASP A 27 3.15 22.44 -12.46
C ASP A 27 2.46 23.70 -11.94
N PRO A 28 1.90 23.68 -10.72
CA PRO A 28 1.19 24.83 -10.14
C PRO A 28 2.07 26.06 -9.93
N ASN A 29 3.40 25.97 -10.06
CA ASN A 29 4.32 27.05 -9.75
C ASN A 29 4.70 27.90 -10.98
N VAL A 30 4.42 27.43 -12.20
CA VAL A 30 4.81 28.12 -13.45
C VAL A 30 3.57 28.56 -14.23
N THR A 31 2.64 27.65 -14.50
CA THR A 31 1.35 27.96 -15.15
C THR A 31 0.26 27.10 -14.53
N ASN A 32 -0.98 27.59 -14.47
CA ASN A 32 -2.10 26.73 -14.08
C ASN A 32 -2.49 25.73 -15.20
N ASP A 33 -1.59 25.51 -16.16
CA ASP A 33 -1.83 24.71 -17.34
C ASP A 33 -1.38 23.27 -17.13
N LYS A 34 -2.18 22.35 -17.66
CA LYS A 34 -1.90 20.93 -17.64
C LYS A 34 -1.53 20.48 -19.05
N ILE A 35 -0.28 20.09 -19.23
CA ILE A 35 0.18 19.52 -20.51
C ILE A 35 -0.16 18.03 -20.52
N ARG A 36 -0.74 17.55 -21.62
CA ARG A 36 -1.20 16.17 -21.77
C ARG A 36 -0.87 15.62 -23.16
N ILE A 37 -0.17 14.49 -23.18
CA ILE A 37 0.03 13.69 -24.39
C ILE A 37 -0.74 12.38 -24.29
N MET A 38 -1.08 11.82 -25.44
CA MET A 38 -1.78 10.56 -25.57
C MET A 38 -1.22 9.80 -26.77
N SER A 39 -0.85 8.55 -26.57
CA SER A 39 -0.41 7.66 -27.64
C SER A 39 -1.04 6.28 -27.47
N GLU A 40 -1.20 5.56 -28.58
CA GLU A 40 -1.63 4.16 -28.62
C GLU A 40 -0.46 3.18 -28.49
N SER A 41 0.76 3.70 -28.60
CA SER A 41 2.01 2.96 -28.55
C SER A 41 2.76 3.27 -27.25
N LYS A 42 3.20 2.21 -26.55
CA LYS A 42 4.02 2.34 -25.34
C LYS A 42 5.39 2.93 -25.69
N GLU A 43 5.90 2.56 -26.86
CA GLU A 43 7.21 2.94 -27.38
C GLU A 43 7.30 4.46 -27.56
N ASP A 44 6.22 5.10 -28.02
CA ASP A 44 6.16 6.55 -28.22
C ASP A 44 6.35 7.31 -26.89
N ILE A 45 5.80 6.77 -25.80
CA ILE A 45 5.87 7.42 -24.49
C ILE A 45 7.26 7.29 -23.85
N LYS A 46 7.98 6.20 -24.14
CA LYS A 46 9.31 5.95 -23.56
C LYS A 46 10.34 7.02 -23.92
N HIS A 47 10.13 7.75 -25.02
CA HIS A 47 11.07 8.75 -25.51
C HIS A 47 10.87 10.13 -24.88
N TYR A 48 9.77 10.37 -24.17
CA TYR A 48 9.52 11.64 -23.51
C TYR A 48 10.21 11.70 -22.15
N SER A 49 10.94 12.78 -21.93
CA SER A 49 11.50 13.22 -20.66
C SER A 49 10.59 14.27 -20.01
N LEU A 50 10.82 14.58 -18.72
CA LEU A 50 10.10 15.67 -18.05
C LEU A 50 10.34 17.03 -18.74
N MET A 51 11.51 17.21 -19.37
CA MET A 51 11.87 18.44 -20.08
C MET A 51 10.93 18.73 -21.24
N ASP A 52 10.44 17.68 -21.91
CA ASP A 52 9.51 17.80 -23.04
C ASP A 52 8.12 18.32 -22.61
N PHE A 53 7.84 18.33 -21.31
CA PHE A 53 6.60 18.83 -20.73
C PHE A 53 6.77 20.16 -19.97
N MET A 54 7.98 20.69 -19.85
CA MET A 54 8.23 21.94 -19.14
C MET A 54 8.45 23.07 -20.14
N ASN A 55 7.56 24.07 -20.12
CA ASN A 55 7.70 25.27 -20.95
C ASN A 55 8.43 26.39 -20.18
N VAL A 56 9.61 26.06 -19.63
CA VAL A 56 10.41 27.02 -18.87
C VAL A 56 11.74 27.23 -19.57
N ASP A 57 12.13 28.50 -19.72
CA ASP A 57 13.46 28.85 -20.20
C ASP A 57 14.49 28.57 -19.09
N TYR A 58 15.20 27.45 -19.24
CA TYR A 58 16.21 26.99 -18.29
C TYR A 58 17.35 28.00 -18.07
N SER A 59 17.54 28.96 -18.97
CA SER A 59 18.55 30.01 -18.81
C SER A 59 18.22 31.01 -17.70
N LEU A 60 16.94 31.08 -17.26
CA LEU A 60 16.47 32.00 -16.23
C LEU A 60 16.38 31.37 -14.83
N LEU A 61 16.52 30.05 -14.72
CA LEU A 61 16.39 29.31 -13.47
C LEU A 61 17.76 29.15 -12.78
N LYS A 62 17.99 29.90 -11.69
CA LYS A 62 19.12 29.70 -10.78
C LYS A 62 18.84 28.54 -9.83
N TRP A 63 18.88 27.29 -10.29
CA TRP A 63 18.68 26.13 -9.41
C TRP A 63 20.04 25.54 -9.04
N SER A 64 20.29 25.32 -7.74
CA SER A 64 21.39 24.45 -7.31
C SER A 64 21.01 23.02 -7.67
N ASN A 65 21.89 22.28 -8.35
CA ASN A 65 21.69 20.89 -8.77
C ASN A 65 21.54 19.87 -7.62
N ASP A 66 21.38 20.33 -6.39
CA ASP A 66 21.45 19.49 -5.22
C ASP A 66 20.08 19.36 -4.56
N HIS A 67 19.63 18.11 -4.51
CA HIS A 67 18.55 17.53 -3.70
C HIS A 67 17.20 17.33 -4.42
N VAL A 68 17.03 16.14 -5.00
CA VAL A 68 15.72 15.51 -5.17
C VAL A 68 15.29 14.97 -3.80
N ILE A 69 14.36 15.66 -3.14
CA ILE A 69 14.02 15.37 -1.73
C ILE A 69 13.04 14.19 -1.62
N ASN A 70 12.23 13.87 -2.64
CA ASN A 70 11.35 12.69 -2.67
C ASN A 70 10.88 12.37 -4.10
N GLN A 71 10.88 11.09 -4.49
CA GLN A 71 10.17 10.57 -5.67
C GLN A 71 9.28 9.40 -5.25
N SER A 72 7.97 9.53 -5.45
CA SER A 72 7.01 8.45 -5.23
C SER A 72 6.26 8.16 -6.52
N VAL A 73 6.53 6.99 -7.13
CA VAL A 73 5.79 6.51 -8.31
C VAL A 73 4.77 5.48 -7.84
N ALA A 74 3.49 5.86 -7.81
CA ALA A 74 2.41 4.93 -7.55
C ALA A 74 1.83 4.44 -8.88
N ILE A 75 2.05 3.16 -9.22
CA ILE A 75 1.29 2.48 -10.26
C ILE A 75 -0.06 2.13 -9.66
N ILE A 76 -1.04 3.00 -9.85
CA ILE A 76 -2.41 2.78 -9.39
C ILE A 76 -3.16 2.09 -10.54
N PRO A 77 -3.51 0.78 -10.43
CA PRO A 77 -4.45 0.16 -11.36
C PRO A 77 -5.74 1.00 -11.39
N ALA A 78 -6.59 0.88 -12.41
CA ALA A 78 -7.88 1.56 -12.38
C ALA A 78 -8.69 1.09 -11.15
N LEU A 79 -8.58 1.81 -10.04
CA LEU A 79 -9.24 1.49 -8.79
C LEU A 79 -10.72 1.82 -8.94
N PRO A 80 -11.63 0.96 -8.46
CA PRO A 80 -13.03 1.32 -8.26
C PRO A 80 -13.16 2.68 -7.57
N LYS A 81 -14.24 3.40 -7.88
CA LYS A 81 -14.44 4.78 -7.42
C LYS A 81 -14.37 4.90 -5.90
N GLU A 82 -14.79 3.86 -5.17
CA GLU A 82 -14.73 3.82 -3.70
C GLU A 82 -13.28 3.79 -3.18
N GLN A 83 -12.39 3.04 -3.84
CA GLN A 83 -10.97 2.98 -3.49
C GLN A 83 -10.22 4.30 -3.83
N LEU A 84 -10.68 5.04 -4.84
CA LEU A 84 -10.16 6.38 -5.16
C LEU A 84 -10.54 7.44 -4.11
N LEU A 85 -11.67 7.30 -3.44
CA LEU A 85 -12.11 8.20 -2.36
C LEU A 85 -11.27 8.00 -1.10
N MET A 86 -10.91 6.76 -0.79
CA MET A 86 -10.01 6.41 0.33
C MET A 86 -8.64 7.07 0.18
N LEU A 87 -8.06 7.05 -1.02
CA LEU A 87 -6.77 7.69 -1.33
C LEU A 87 -6.77 9.23 -1.16
N LYS A 88 -7.94 9.87 -1.10
CA LYS A 88 -8.05 11.34 -0.97
C LYS A 88 -8.15 11.84 0.47
N GLY A 89 -8.18 10.95 1.46
CA GLY A 89 -8.16 11.31 2.88
C GLY A 89 -9.41 12.03 3.40
N THR A 90 -10.47 12.21 2.60
CA THR A 90 -11.71 12.93 2.97
C THR A 90 -12.82 11.99 3.42
N VAL A 91 -12.54 11.07 4.34
CA VAL A 91 -13.56 10.12 4.77
C VAL A 91 -13.46 9.94 6.29
N ASP A 92 -14.06 10.88 7.02
CA ASP A 92 -14.25 10.76 8.47
C ASP A 92 -15.25 9.62 8.81
N GLU A 93 -16.05 9.18 7.84
CA GLU A 93 -16.94 8.03 7.96
C GLU A 93 -16.83 7.14 6.74
N ILE A 94 -15.98 6.09 6.81
CA ILE A 94 -16.00 5.05 5.77
C ILE A 94 -17.28 4.24 5.98
N THR A 95 -18.34 4.63 5.27
CA THR A 95 -19.40 3.70 4.93
C THR A 95 -18.94 2.83 3.73
N PRO A 96 -19.09 1.50 3.82
CA PRO A 96 -18.65 0.46 2.86
C PRO A 96 -18.85 0.78 1.36
N PRO A 97 -18.15 0.05 0.44
CA PRO A 97 -17.92 -1.39 0.54
C PRO A 97 -16.59 -1.76 1.21
N LEU A 98 -16.70 -2.48 2.35
CA LEU A 98 -15.64 -3.32 2.89
C LEU A 98 -15.39 -4.44 1.89
N SER A 99 -14.41 -4.26 1.01
CA SER A 99 -13.95 -5.34 0.15
C SER A 99 -12.56 -5.80 0.61
N PRO A 100 -12.25 -7.10 0.48
CA PRO A 100 -10.89 -7.62 0.65
C PRO A 100 -9.85 -6.81 -0.16
N ALA A 101 -10.20 -6.37 -1.38
CA ALA A 101 -9.33 -5.54 -2.21
C ALA A 101 -9.04 -4.16 -1.58
N THR A 102 -10.01 -3.54 -0.92
CA THR A 102 -9.80 -2.27 -0.21
C THR A 102 -8.82 -2.47 0.95
N MET A 103 -8.97 -3.54 1.74
CA MET A 103 -8.05 -3.87 2.82
C MET A 103 -6.62 -4.07 2.32
N ASN A 104 -6.45 -4.88 1.27
CA ASN A 104 -5.14 -5.10 0.64
C ASN A 104 -4.50 -3.78 0.17
N LEU A 105 -5.28 -2.93 -0.51
CA LEU A 105 -4.80 -1.64 -0.99
C LEU A 105 -4.31 -0.77 0.17
N LEU A 106 -5.12 -0.57 1.21
CA LEU A 106 -4.79 0.31 2.35
C LEU A 106 -3.47 -0.06 3.01
N MET A 107 -3.24 -1.37 3.19
CA MET A 107 -1.98 -1.88 3.73
C MET A 107 -0.79 -1.54 2.81
N ALA A 108 -0.98 -1.71 1.50
CA ALA A 108 0.05 -1.43 0.50
C ALA A 108 0.40 0.07 0.40
N ILE A 109 -0.61 0.96 0.47
CA ILE A 109 -0.41 2.40 0.27
C ILE A 109 -0.12 3.18 1.56
N GLY A 110 -0.07 2.53 2.73
CA GLY A 110 0.28 3.21 3.97
C GLY A 110 -0.85 4.02 4.63
N GLN A 111 -2.13 3.75 4.34
CA GLN A 111 -3.26 4.53 4.87
C GLN A 111 -3.64 4.10 6.31
N ASN A 112 -2.82 4.49 7.28
CA ASN A 112 -2.90 4.04 8.67
C ASN A 112 -4.21 4.42 9.38
N HIS A 113 -4.67 5.68 9.22
CA HIS A 113 -5.91 6.15 9.85
C HIS A 113 -7.12 5.29 9.46
N GLN A 114 -7.28 5.05 8.16
CA GLN A 114 -8.38 4.26 7.60
C GLN A 114 -8.26 2.79 8.01
N LEU A 115 -7.04 2.25 8.03
CA LEU A 115 -6.78 0.89 8.50
C LEU A 115 -7.20 0.71 9.96
N LYS A 116 -6.89 1.66 10.85
CA LYS A 116 -7.31 1.61 12.27
C LYS A 116 -8.83 1.54 12.42
N GLN A 117 -9.56 2.40 11.71
CA GLN A 117 -11.03 2.38 11.73
C GLN A 117 -11.58 1.03 11.25
N LEU A 118 -10.99 0.48 10.19
CA LEU A 118 -11.39 -0.80 9.63
C LEU A 118 -11.11 -1.97 10.60
N MET A 119 -9.97 -1.96 11.29
CA MET A 119 -9.63 -2.96 12.30
C MET A 119 -10.65 -2.98 13.45
N ILE A 120 -11.21 -1.83 13.84
CA ILE A 120 -12.28 -1.76 14.83
C ILE A 120 -13.59 -2.35 14.30
N GLN A 121 -13.93 -2.06 13.04
CA GLN A 121 -15.15 -2.60 12.40
C GLN A 121 -15.10 -4.13 12.25
N LEU A 122 -13.92 -4.68 11.91
CA LEU A 122 -13.69 -6.11 11.75
C LEU A 122 -13.99 -6.94 13.02
N GLN A 123 -13.83 -6.35 14.22
CA GLN A 123 -14.18 -7.02 15.48
C GLN A 123 -15.67 -7.43 15.54
N LYS A 124 -16.54 -6.68 14.85
CA LYS A 124 -17.99 -6.91 14.83
C LYS A 124 -18.45 -7.91 13.76
N MET A 125 -17.54 -8.40 12.92
CA MET A 125 -17.87 -9.30 11.81
C MET A 125 -17.78 -10.78 12.20
N PRO A 126 -18.20 -11.73 11.34
CA PRO A 126 -17.86 -13.14 11.51
C PRO A 126 -16.37 -13.40 11.25
N GLU A 127 -15.80 -14.47 11.82
CA GLU A 127 -14.38 -14.84 11.64
C GLU A 127 -14.01 -15.04 10.17
N LEU A 128 -14.91 -15.65 9.38
CA LEU A 128 -14.72 -15.86 7.95
C LEU A 128 -14.42 -14.54 7.23
N HIS A 129 -15.26 -13.54 7.43
CA HIS A 129 -15.12 -12.23 6.80
C HIS A 129 -13.85 -11.50 7.28
N ARG A 130 -13.51 -11.59 8.57
CA ARG A 130 -12.24 -11.04 9.09
C ARG A 130 -11.04 -11.65 8.38
N THR A 131 -11.02 -12.97 8.29
CA THR A 131 -9.91 -13.72 7.69
C THR A 131 -9.80 -13.38 6.20
N GLU A 132 -10.91 -13.40 5.46
CA GLU A 132 -10.95 -13.01 4.05
C GLU A 132 -10.41 -11.59 3.80
N MET A 133 -10.74 -10.63 4.69
CA MET A 133 -10.22 -9.27 4.57
C MET A 133 -8.73 -9.18 4.90
N LEU A 134 -8.28 -9.80 6.00
CA LEU A 134 -6.90 -9.70 6.46
C LEU A 134 -5.91 -10.52 5.60
N THR A 135 -6.40 -11.55 4.88
CA THR A 135 -5.59 -12.36 3.96
C THR A 135 -5.91 -12.09 2.50
N ALA A 136 -6.53 -10.95 2.20
CA ALA A 136 -6.89 -10.57 0.86
C ALA A 136 -5.66 -10.43 -0.05
N TYR A 137 -5.73 -11.04 -1.24
CA TYR A 137 -4.70 -10.96 -2.26
C TYR A 137 -5.02 -9.90 -3.32
N ASN A 138 -3.99 -9.28 -3.89
CA ASN A 138 -4.13 -8.44 -5.08
C ASN A 138 -4.10 -9.29 -6.37
N SER A 139 -4.19 -8.63 -7.54
CA SER A 139 -4.20 -9.29 -8.85
C SER A 139 -2.92 -10.05 -9.21
N ILE A 140 -1.83 -9.89 -8.44
CA ILE A 140 -0.58 -10.63 -8.61
C ILE A 140 -0.33 -11.64 -7.48
N ASN A 141 -1.38 -12.00 -6.72
CA ASN A 141 -1.35 -12.97 -5.63
C ASN A 141 -0.39 -12.57 -4.49
N LEU A 142 -0.36 -11.29 -4.13
CA LEU A 142 0.33 -10.80 -2.94
C LEU A 142 -0.68 -10.32 -1.88
N PRO A 143 -0.57 -10.79 -0.62
CA PRO A 143 -1.44 -10.34 0.45
C PRO A 143 -1.09 -8.94 0.94
N GLY A 144 -2.05 -8.25 1.55
CA GLY A 144 -1.90 -6.84 1.95
C GLY A 144 -0.77 -6.62 2.96
N LEU A 145 -0.68 -7.48 3.98
CA LEU A 145 0.37 -7.40 5.00
C LEU A 145 1.76 -7.66 4.42
N TYR A 146 1.88 -8.56 3.43
CA TYR A 146 3.14 -8.77 2.71
C TYR A 146 3.56 -7.51 1.95
N LEU A 147 2.63 -6.82 1.30
CA LEU A 147 2.92 -5.57 0.60
C LEU A 147 3.36 -4.48 1.57
N ALA A 148 2.69 -4.34 2.71
CA ALA A 148 3.08 -3.39 3.76
C ALA A 148 4.52 -3.64 4.24
N ILE A 149 4.87 -4.90 4.48
CA ILE A 149 6.22 -5.31 4.87
C ILE A 149 7.23 -5.04 3.72
N ASN A 150 6.90 -5.45 2.49
CA ASN A 150 7.77 -5.31 1.32
C ASN A 150 8.06 -3.84 0.95
N TYR A 151 7.13 -2.94 1.23
CA TYR A 151 7.27 -1.51 0.98
C TYR A 151 7.83 -0.72 2.17
N GLY A 152 8.12 -1.38 3.29
CA GLY A 152 8.71 -0.71 4.46
C GLY A 152 7.71 0.12 5.27
N ASN A 153 6.40 -0.13 5.12
CA ASN A 153 5.33 0.56 5.85
C ASN A 153 5.25 0.05 7.30
N ALA A 154 6.28 0.33 8.10
CA ALA A 154 6.43 -0.18 9.46
C ALA A 154 5.28 0.23 10.40
N ASP A 155 4.67 1.39 10.16
CA ASP A 155 3.53 1.93 10.90
C ASP A 155 2.24 1.13 10.64
N ILE A 156 2.03 0.65 9.42
CA ILE A 156 0.94 -0.25 9.03
C ILE A 156 1.12 -1.60 9.69
N VAL A 157 2.34 -2.15 9.63
CA VAL A 157 2.67 -3.43 10.24
C VAL A 157 2.43 -3.37 11.75
N GLU A 158 2.95 -2.33 12.40
CA GLU A 158 2.70 -2.07 13.83
C GLU A 158 1.20 -1.97 14.13
N THR A 159 0.45 -1.23 13.32
CA THR A 159 -1.00 -1.06 13.50
C THR A 159 -1.75 -2.39 13.44
N ILE A 160 -1.43 -3.26 12.49
CA ILE A 160 -2.07 -4.58 12.35
C ILE A 160 -1.73 -5.45 13.54
N PHE A 161 -0.44 -5.60 13.86
CA PHE A 161 -0.01 -6.46 14.97
C PHE A 161 -0.57 -5.97 16.30
N ASN A 162 -0.52 -4.67 16.58
CA ASN A 162 -1.08 -4.11 17.81
C ASN A 162 -2.59 -4.28 17.87
N SER A 163 -3.31 -4.04 16.77
CA SER A 163 -4.77 -4.24 16.73
C SER A 163 -5.15 -5.70 16.99
N LEU A 164 -4.44 -6.65 16.38
CA LEU A 164 -4.64 -8.08 16.62
C LEU A 164 -4.26 -8.47 18.06
N SER A 165 -3.40 -7.71 18.72
CA SER A 165 -3.01 -7.94 20.12
C SER A 165 -3.97 -7.33 21.13
N GLU A 166 -4.97 -6.56 20.71
CA GLU A 166 -5.95 -5.97 21.62
C GLU A 166 -6.90 -7.03 22.19
N PRO A 167 -7.36 -6.89 23.45
CA PRO A 167 -8.32 -7.83 24.06
C PRO A 167 -9.61 -8.00 23.24
N GLY A 168 -10.02 -6.97 22.50
CA GLY A 168 -11.17 -7.03 21.60
C GLY A 168 -11.02 -8.01 20.43
N TYR A 169 -9.82 -8.55 20.18
CA TYR A 169 -9.56 -9.61 19.21
C TYR A 169 -9.37 -11.01 19.83
N GLU A 170 -9.32 -11.12 21.16
CA GLU A 170 -9.18 -12.41 21.85
C GLU A 170 -10.38 -13.32 21.49
N GLY A 171 -10.08 -14.54 21.04
CA GLY A 171 -11.10 -15.51 20.64
C GLY A 171 -11.85 -15.19 19.32
N LEU A 172 -11.55 -14.07 18.64
CA LEU A 172 -12.19 -13.70 17.37
C LEU A 172 -11.58 -14.39 16.14
N LEU A 173 -10.38 -14.95 16.29
CA LEU A 173 -9.65 -15.68 15.27
C LEU A 173 -9.17 -17.01 15.86
N SER A 174 -9.41 -18.10 15.15
CA SER A 174 -8.75 -19.37 15.44
C SER A 174 -7.23 -19.21 15.27
N LYS A 175 -6.45 -19.94 16.07
CA LYS A 175 -4.98 -19.93 15.97
C LYS A 175 -4.48 -20.19 14.55
N LYS A 176 -5.16 -21.08 13.81
CA LYS A 176 -4.85 -21.35 12.40
C LYS A 176 -5.00 -20.11 11.52
N ASN A 177 -6.12 -19.40 11.62
CA ASN A 177 -6.38 -18.21 10.81
C ASN A 177 -5.47 -17.05 11.22
N LEU A 178 -5.22 -16.87 12.52
CA LEU A 178 -4.25 -15.90 13.01
C LEU A 178 -2.86 -16.16 12.41
N MET A 179 -2.36 -17.39 12.48
CA MET A 179 -1.07 -17.74 11.88
C MET A 179 -1.05 -17.50 10.37
N HIS A 180 -2.11 -17.85 9.65
CA HIS A 180 -2.23 -17.58 8.21
C HIS A 180 -2.17 -16.07 7.90
N ILE A 181 -2.80 -15.22 8.72
CA ILE A 181 -2.72 -13.76 8.60
C ILE A 181 -1.30 -13.27 8.85
N LEU A 182 -0.66 -13.70 9.95
CA LEU A 182 0.66 -13.22 10.36
C LEU A 182 1.78 -13.65 9.42
N GLU A 183 1.75 -14.89 8.93
CA GLU A 183 2.75 -15.42 8.00
C GLU A 183 2.76 -14.61 6.68
N ALA A 184 1.59 -14.09 6.26
CA ALA A 184 1.41 -13.24 5.09
C ALA A 184 2.23 -13.71 3.88
N LYS A 185 2.14 -15.01 3.55
CA LYS A 185 3.02 -15.61 2.55
C LYS A 185 2.71 -15.15 1.13
N ASP A 186 3.74 -14.99 0.32
CA ASP A 186 3.57 -14.85 -1.12
C ASP A 186 3.19 -16.19 -1.77
N LYS A 187 2.93 -16.17 -3.08
CA LYS A 187 2.61 -17.36 -3.88
C LYS A 187 3.68 -18.45 -3.85
N ASN A 188 4.92 -18.13 -3.47
CA ASN A 188 6.04 -19.07 -3.39
C ASN A 188 6.24 -19.59 -1.95
N GLY A 189 5.44 -19.12 -0.99
CA GLY A 189 5.50 -19.52 0.41
C GLY A 189 6.48 -18.71 1.26
N PHE A 190 7.10 -17.64 0.73
CA PHE A 190 7.98 -16.77 1.51
C PHE A 190 7.16 -15.82 2.39
N SER A 191 7.45 -15.80 3.69
CA SER A 191 6.78 -14.90 4.63
C SER A 191 7.22 -13.44 4.42
N GLY A 192 6.38 -12.52 4.90
CA GLY A 192 6.76 -11.11 4.98
C GLY A 192 7.96 -10.88 5.92
N LEU A 193 8.02 -11.57 7.06
CA LEU A 193 9.12 -11.41 8.02
C LEU A 193 10.47 -11.84 7.42
N PHE A 194 10.51 -12.98 6.73
CA PHE A 194 11.68 -13.44 6.00
C PHE A 194 12.19 -12.37 5.03
N LEU A 195 11.28 -11.76 4.27
CA LEU A 195 11.62 -10.70 3.33
C LEU A 195 12.20 -9.47 4.04
N ALA A 196 11.59 -9.01 5.13
CA ALA A 196 12.07 -7.85 5.90
C ALA A 196 13.49 -8.09 6.44
N ILE A 197 13.75 -9.29 6.97
CA ILE A 197 15.09 -9.70 7.45
C ILE A 197 16.09 -9.72 6.29
N SER A 198 15.73 -10.34 5.16
CA SER A 198 16.62 -10.43 3.98
C SER A 198 17.03 -9.06 3.44
N ARG A 199 16.15 -8.06 3.54
CA ARG A 199 16.38 -6.68 3.11
C ARG A 199 17.03 -5.81 4.18
N LYS A 200 17.26 -6.36 5.38
CA LYS A 200 17.79 -5.65 6.56
C LYS A 200 16.91 -4.46 6.97
N ASP A 201 15.60 -4.56 6.75
CA ASP A 201 14.64 -3.53 7.15
C ASP A 201 14.42 -3.57 8.66
N LYS A 202 15.28 -2.85 9.38
CA LYS A 202 15.26 -2.81 10.84
C LYS A 202 13.93 -2.30 11.38
N ASN A 203 13.28 -1.37 10.70
CA ASN A 203 12.06 -0.73 11.21
C ASN A 203 10.91 -1.74 11.21
N VAL A 204 10.68 -2.41 10.08
CA VAL A 204 9.62 -3.43 9.98
C VAL A 204 9.89 -4.61 10.91
N VAL A 205 11.12 -5.12 10.94
CA VAL A 205 11.49 -6.23 11.83
C VAL A 205 11.24 -5.86 13.29
N THR A 206 11.63 -4.65 13.71
CA THR A 206 11.41 -4.18 15.08
C THR A 206 9.92 -4.04 15.40
N SER A 207 9.11 -3.49 14.49
CA SER A 207 7.65 -3.40 14.68
C SER A 207 7.00 -4.76 14.92
N ILE A 208 7.40 -5.79 14.16
CA ILE A 208 6.89 -7.15 14.33
C ILE A 208 7.34 -7.74 15.67
N LEU A 209 8.64 -7.71 15.95
CA LEU A 209 9.21 -8.35 17.14
C LEU A 209 8.76 -7.69 18.45
N ASN A 210 8.51 -6.38 18.45
CA ASN A 210 8.01 -5.68 19.63
C ASN A 210 6.54 -6.02 19.95
N ALA A 211 5.71 -6.25 18.93
CA ALA A 211 4.30 -6.56 19.13
C ALA A 211 4.04 -8.06 19.39
N LEU A 212 4.94 -8.94 18.94
CA LEU A 212 4.79 -10.38 19.03
C LEU A 212 4.54 -10.92 20.46
N PRO A 213 5.22 -10.45 21.52
CA PRO A 213 4.96 -10.94 22.88
C PRO A 213 3.52 -10.65 23.35
N LYS A 214 3.02 -9.42 23.10
CA LYS A 214 1.64 -9.05 23.45
C LYS A 214 0.65 -9.89 22.65
N LEU A 215 0.89 -10.04 21.35
CA LEU A 215 0.06 -10.86 20.46
C LEU A 215 0.00 -12.32 20.92
N ALA A 216 1.15 -12.90 21.25
CA ALA A 216 1.24 -14.28 21.71
C ALA A 216 0.50 -14.48 23.04
N ALA A 217 0.60 -13.51 23.96
CA ALA A 217 -0.15 -13.54 25.21
C ALA A 217 -1.67 -13.45 24.99
N THR A 218 -2.14 -12.50 24.17
CA THR A 218 -3.57 -12.30 23.88
C THR A 218 -4.23 -13.54 23.24
N HIS A 219 -3.49 -14.27 22.40
CA HIS A 219 -4.02 -15.44 21.69
C HIS A 219 -3.58 -16.79 22.27
N HIS A 220 -2.92 -16.76 23.43
CA HIS A 220 -2.37 -17.94 24.12
C HIS A 220 -1.55 -18.82 23.18
N LEU A 221 -0.69 -18.21 22.35
CA LEU A 221 0.16 -18.92 21.41
C LEU A 221 1.23 -19.71 22.17
N ASP A 222 1.45 -20.96 21.75
CA ASP A 222 2.52 -21.78 22.29
C ASP A 222 3.87 -21.49 21.61
N ASN A 223 4.95 -22.01 22.19
CA ASN A 223 6.30 -21.80 21.68
C ASN A 223 6.49 -22.35 20.26
N GLU A 224 5.78 -23.42 19.90
CA GLU A 224 5.87 -24.01 18.56
C GLU A 224 5.27 -23.06 17.51
N GLN A 225 4.12 -22.44 17.81
CA GLN A 225 3.47 -21.45 16.97
C GLN A 225 4.33 -20.20 16.81
N VAL A 226 4.90 -19.70 17.91
CA VAL A 226 5.80 -18.54 17.86
C VAL A 226 7.07 -18.86 17.05
N TYR A 227 7.69 -20.02 17.29
CA TYR A 227 8.87 -20.46 16.53
C TYR A 227 8.56 -20.64 15.04
N LYS A 228 7.40 -21.23 14.72
CA LYS A 228 6.94 -21.40 13.34
C LYS A 228 6.77 -20.05 12.64
N PHE A 229 6.20 -19.05 13.30
CA PHE A 229 6.11 -17.70 12.75
C PHE A 229 7.49 -17.08 12.50
N LEU A 230 8.41 -17.21 13.46
CA LEU A 230 9.76 -16.66 13.37
C LEU A 230 10.65 -17.37 12.34
N SER A 231 10.30 -18.59 11.93
CA SER A 231 11.04 -19.41 10.96
C SER A 231 10.39 -19.51 9.57
N ALA A 232 9.20 -18.93 9.41
CA ALA A 232 8.46 -18.87 8.14
C ALA A 232 9.07 -17.87 7.16
#